data_AF-A0A0B2A2M6-F1
#
_entry.id   AF-A0A0B2A2M6-F1
#
_cell.length_a   1.000
_cell.length_b   1.000
_cell.length_c   1.000
_cell.angle_alpha   90.00
_cell.angle_beta   90.00
_cell.angle_gamma   90.00
#
_symmetry.space_group_name_H-M   'P 1'
#
loop_
_entity.id
_entity.type
_entity.pdbx_description
1 polymer ?
#
loop_
_entity_poly.entity_id
_entity_poly.type
_entity_poly.pdbx_seq_one_letter_code
_entity_poly.pdbx_strand_id
1 'polypeptide(L)'
;MVRGRQQLKRKAAEVRRAEAREQEDQAHRSAEELDALDRRLIQRWGGDAAALDRLGALSRDLEKLHREETKLLQQRDELVLWLHHRGQTWAMLSARTRLSRQALMKRMSNR
;
A
#
# COMPACT_ATOMS: atom_id res chain seq x y z
N MET A 1 -39.14 -52.63 -0.95
CA MET A 1 -38.28 -51.52 -1.45
C MET A 1 -37.48 -50.81 -0.32
N VAL A 2 -36.75 -51.53 0.55
CA VAL A 2 -36.06 -50.92 1.72
C VAL A 2 -34.55 -50.72 1.51
N ARG A 3 -33.91 -51.55 0.67
CA ARG A 3 -32.45 -51.57 0.45
C ARG A 3 -31.90 -50.32 -0.26
N GLY A 4 -32.66 -49.72 -1.17
CA GLY A 4 -32.24 -48.49 -1.88
C GLY A 4 -32.08 -47.28 -0.96
N ARG A 5 -32.97 -47.12 0.03
CA ARG A 5 -32.93 -46.01 1.00
C ARG A 5 -31.72 -46.10 1.93
N GLN A 6 -31.29 -47.31 2.28
CA GLN A 6 -30.13 -47.55 3.12
C GLN A 6 -28.81 -47.30 2.36
N GLN A 7 -28.75 -47.66 1.07
CA GLN A 7 -27.62 -47.34 0.21
C GLN A 7 -27.46 -45.83 -0.03
N LEU A 8 -28.56 -45.11 -0.25
CA LEU A 8 -28.53 -43.64 -0.40
C LEU A 8 -28.01 -42.94 0.86
N LYS A 9 -28.41 -43.41 2.06
CA LYS A 9 -27.91 -42.87 3.33
C LYS A 9 -26.41 -43.11 3.52
N ARG A 10 -25.88 -44.26 3.10
CA ARG A 10 -24.44 -44.57 3.15
C ARG A 10 -23.65 -43.69 2.18
N LYS A 11 -24.10 -43.56 0.93
CA LYS A 11 -23.48 -42.65 -0.05
C LYS A 11 -23.49 -41.19 0.43
N ALA A 12 -24.60 -40.71 0.99
CA ALA A 12 -24.67 -39.36 1.56
C ALA A 12 -23.81 -39.18 2.83
N ALA A 13 -23.49 -40.25 3.56
CA ALA A 13 -22.56 -40.19 4.68
C ALA A 13 -21.09 -40.24 4.21
N GLU A 14 -20.80 -40.97 3.13
CA GLU A 14 -19.48 -41.00 2.50
C GLU A 14 -19.12 -39.64 1.86
N VAL A 15 -20.07 -39.01 1.16
CA VAL A 15 -19.89 -37.66 0.60
C VAL A 15 -19.60 -36.65 1.70
N ARG A 16 -20.39 -36.63 2.78
CA ARG A 16 -20.16 -35.73 3.91
C ARG A 16 -18.81 -35.95 4.60
N ARG A 17 -18.33 -37.21 4.66
CA ARG A 17 -17.01 -37.52 5.21
C ARG A 17 -15.88 -37.09 4.28
N ALA A 18 -16.07 -37.19 2.96
CA ALA A 18 -15.13 -36.69 1.98
C ALA A 18 -15.05 -35.15 2.03
N GLU A 19 -16.20 -34.47 2.05
CA GLU A 19 -16.29 -33.01 2.18
C GLU A 19 -15.64 -32.52 3.49
N ALA A 20 -15.86 -33.21 4.61
CA ALA A 20 -15.23 -32.85 5.89
C ALA A 20 -13.70 -32.96 5.84
N ARG A 21 -13.16 -34.01 5.21
CA ARG A 21 -11.71 -34.18 5.02
C ARG A 21 -11.13 -33.11 4.10
N GLU A 22 -11.83 -32.80 3.01
CA GLU A 22 -11.40 -31.73 2.10
C GLU A 22 -11.39 -30.36 2.79
N GLN A 23 -12.35 -30.08 3.66
CA GLN A 23 -12.39 -28.86 4.48
C GLN A 23 -11.24 -28.83 5.49
N GLU A 24 -10.95 -29.94 6.17
CA GLU A 24 -9.81 -30.06 7.08
C GLU A 24 -8.49 -29.83 6.34
N ASP A 25 -8.28 -30.48 5.19
CA ASP A 25 -7.09 -30.30 4.36
C ASP A 25 -6.93 -28.86 3.86
N GLN A 26 -8.02 -28.19 3.48
CA GLN A 26 -8.01 -26.78 3.09
C GLN A 26 -7.68 -25.85 4.27
N ALA A 27 -8.22 -26.14 5.46
CA ALA A 27 -7.91 -25.39 6.67
C ALA A 27 -6.43 -25.55 7.04
N HIS A 28 -5.86 -26.75 6.93
CA HIS A 28 -4.44 -26.99 7.15
C HIS A 28 -3.55 -26.21 6.18
N ARG A 29 -3.84 -26.27 4.87
CA ARG A 29 -3.07 -25.52 3.86
C ARG A 29 -3.12 -24.01 4.10
N SER A 30 -4.30 -23.47 4.40
CA SER A 30 -4.43 -22.03 4.67
C SER A 30 -3.69 -21.60 5.93
N ALA A 31 -3.67 -22.43 6.98
CA ALA A 31 -2.87 -22.19 8.18
C ALA A 31 -1.36 -22.21 7.89
N GLU A 32 -0.88 -23.16 7.08
CA GLU A 32 0.52 -23.23 6.66
C GLU A 32 0.94 -22.01 5.83
N GLU A 33 0.06 -21.51 4.95
CA GLU A 33 0.31 -20.30 4.17
C GLU A 33 0.42 -19.05 5.03
N LEU A 34 -0.46 -18.90 6.04
CA LEU A 34 -0.41 -17.80 7.00
C LEU A 34 0.85 -17.84 7.85
N ASP A 35 1.22 -19.02 8.36
CA ASP A 35 2.44 -19.17 9.16
C ASP A 35 3.70 -18.92 8.31
N ALA A 36 3.71 -19.34 7.04
CA ALA A 36 4.80 -19.02 6.12
C ALA A 36 4.92 -17.50 5.84
N LEU A 37 3.79 -16.79 5.76
CA LEU A 37 3.76 -15.34 5.65
C LEU A 37 4.36 -14.69 6.91
N ASP A 38 3.91 -15.12 8.09
CA ASP A 38 4.36 -14.57 9.38
C ASP A 38 5.86 -14.76 9.56
N ARG A 39 6.39 -15.95 9.27
CA ARG A 39 7.84 -16.20 9.32
C ARG A 39 8.63 -15.25 8.40
N ARG A 40 8.14 -14.97 7.19
CA ARG A 40 8.78 -14.03 6.25
C ARG A 40 8.73 -12.59 6.78
N LEU A 41 7.62 -12.19 7.38
CA LEU A 41 7.48 -10.86 7.96
C LEU A 41 8.39 -10.70 9.18
N ILE A 42 8.45 -11.70 10.06
CA ILE A 42 9.33 -11.73 11.22
C ILE A 42 10.81 -11.68 10.78
N GLN A 43 11.19 -12.43 9.74
CA GLN A 43 12.55 -12.38 9.21
C GLN A 43 12.90 -10.97 8.68
N ARG A 44 11.96 -10.29 8.04
CA ARG A 44 12.20 -8.98 7.40
C ARG A 44 12.18 -7.82 8.39
N TRP A 45 11.26 -7.86 9.36
CA TRP A 45 10.93 -6.73 10.23
C TRP A 45 11.25 -6.98 11.71
N GLY A 46 11.62 -8.20 12.09
CA GLY A 46 11.73 -8.63 13.47
C GLY A 46 10.37 -9.03 14.05
N GLY A 47 10.33 -9.28 15.36
CA GLY A 47 9.05 -9.51 16.06
C GLY A 47 8.19 -8.23 16.13
N ASP A 48 6.96 -8.38 16.61
CA ASP A 48 5.94 -7.32 16.61
C ASP A 48 6.43 -5.99 17.20
N ALA A 49 7.14 -6.03 18.33
CA ALA A 49 7.69 -4.82 18.96
C ALA A 49 8.66 -4.07 18.03
N ALA A 50 9.59 -4.79 17.39
CA ALA A 50 10.54 -4.20 16.45
C ALA A 50 9.85 -3.66 15.19
N ALA A 51 8.81 -4.35 14.71
CA ALA A 51 8.02 -3.91 13.58
C ALA A 51 7.23 -2.62 13.89
N LEU A 52 6.62 -2.53 15.08
CA LEU A 52 5.90 -1.35 15.55
C LEU A 52 6.84 -0.15 15.77
N ASP A 53 8.00 -0.36 16.38
CA ASP A 53 9.01 0.68 16.56
C ASP A 53 9.48 1.24 15.21
N ARG A 54 9.72 0.33 14.25
CA ARG A 54 10.12 0.71 12.89
C ARG A 54 9.01 1.45 12.15
N LEU A 55 7.76 1.04 12.31
CA LEU A 55 6.60 1.75 11.76
C LEU A 55 6.54 3.18 12.30
N GLY A 56 6.67 3.36 13.62
CA GLY A 56 6.69 4.67 14.25
C GLY A 56 7.85 5.55 13.77
N ALA A 57 9.05 4.98 13.58
CA ALA A 57 10.18 5.69 13.00
C ALA A 57 9.91 6.14 11.55
N LEU A 58 9.43 5.22 10.69
CA LEU A 58 9.09 5.52 9.31
C LEU A 58 8.01 6.60 9.20
N SER A 59 6.98 6.57 10.04
CA SER A 59 5.94 7.60 10.06
C SER A 59 6.51 8.99 10.38
N ARG A 60 7.41 9.09 11.35
CA ARG A 60 8.08 10.36 11.70
C ARG A 60 8.99 10.85 10.58
N ASP A 61 9.74 9.95 9.96
CA ASP A 61 10.64 10.30 8.85
C ASP A 61 9.86 10.77 7.62
N LEU A 62 8.74 10.12 7.30
CA LEU A 62 7.85 10.55 6.23
C LEU A 62 7.25 11.94 6.51
N GLU A 63 6.83 12.20 7.76
CA GLU A 63 6.33 13.51 8.14
C GLU A 63 7.42 14.59 8.01
N LYS A 64 8.65 14.28 8.43
CA LYS A 64 9.79 15.18 8.29
C LYS A 64 10.09 15.48 6.82
N LEU A 65 10.16 14.45 5.98
CA LEU A 65 10.37 14.59 4.54
C LEU A 65 9.26 15.42 3.88
N HIS A 66 8.00 15.21 4.28
CA HIS A 66 6.89 15.99 3.76
C HIS A 66 6.98 17.48 4.13
N ARG A 67 7.41 17.79 5.36
CA ARG A 67 7.67 19.17 5.78
C ARG A 67 8.84 19.79 5.01
N GLU A 68 9.90 19.04 4.76
CA GLU A 68 11.06 19.49 3.98
C GLU A 68 10.69 19.72 2.51
N GLU A 69 9.96 18.79 1.90
CA GLU A 69 9.40 18.92 0.56
C GLU A 69 8.55 20.19 0.46
N THR A 70 7.64 20.40 1.41
CA THR A 70 6.77 21.59 1.44
C THR A 70 7.59 22.89 1.47
N LYS A 71 8.65 22.95 2.28
CA LYS A 71 9.57 24.11 2.33
C LYS A 71 10.27 24.34 1.00
N LEU A 72 10.79 23.28 0.37
CA LEU A 72 11.46 23.39 -0.93
C LEU A 72 10.49 23.82 -2.03
N LEU A 73 9.25 23.32 -2.01
CA LEU A 73 8.20 23.75 -2.93
C LEU A 73 7.86 25.24 -2.72
N GLN A 74 7.79 25.71 -1.48
CA GLN A 74 7.59 27.12 -1.16
C GLN A 74 8.70 28.00 -1.73
N GLN A 75 9.96 27.65 -1.48
CA GLN A 75 11.13 28.36 -1.99
C GLN A 75 11.19 28.36 -3.52
N ARG A 76 10.89 27.23 -4.17
CA ARG A 76 10.83 27.15 -5.63
C ARG A 76 9.82 28.15 -6.18
N ASP A 77 8.62 28.17 -5.61
CA ASP A 77 7.54 29.03 -6.07
C ASP A 77 7.85 30.52 -5.85
N GLU A 78 8.50 30.87 -4.73
CA GLU A 78 9.02 32.24 -4.48
C GLU A 78 10.09 32.63 -5.51
N LEU A 79 11.03 31.73 -5.82
CA LEU A 79 12.05 31.95 -6.85
C LEU A 79 11.43 32.11 -8.24
N VAL A 80 10.43 31.30 -8.58
CA VAL A 80 9.69 31.40 -9.84
C VAL A 80 9.02 32.77 -9.94
N LEU A 81 8.34 33.22 -8.88
CA LEU A 81 7.67 34.52 -8.85
C LEU A 81 8.69 35.67 -9.00
N TRP A 82 9.78 35.63 -8.24
CA TRP A 82 10.84 36.63 -8.29
C TRP A 82 11.48 36.72 -9.67
N LEU A 83 11.85 35.58 -10.27
CA LEU A 83 12.42 35.53 -11.61
C LEU A 83 11.43 36.02 -12.68
N HIS A 84 10.15 35.67 -12.53
CA HIS A 84 9.12 36.15 -13.45
C HIS A 84 8.98 37.68 -13.40
N HIS A 85 8.95 38.27 -12.21
CA HIS A 85 8.93 39.73 -12.04
C HIS A 85 10.17 40.42 -12.61
N ARG A 86 11.31 39.73 -12.70
CA ARG A 86 12.53 40.23 -13.38
C ARG A 86 12.51 40.04 -14.89
N GLY A 87 11.38 39.69 -15.48
CA GLY A 87 11.19 39.58 -16.92
C GLY A 87 11.45 38.19 -17.50
N GLN A 88 11.71 37.17 -16.67
CA GLN A 88 11.83 35.80 -17.17
C GLN A 88 10.47 35.29 -17.65
N THR A 89 10.46 34.64 -18.82
CA THR A 89 9.22 34.14 -19.43
C THR A 89 8.77 32.84 -18.77
N TRP A 90 7.46 32.60 -18.76
CA TRP A 90 6.90 31.34 -18.28
C TRP A 90 7.45 30.11 -19.02
N ALA A 91 7.78 30.25 -20.31
CA ALA A 91 8.39 29.18 -21.10
C ALA A 91 9.76 28.79 -20.52
N MET A 92 10.61 29.78 -20.24
CA MET A 92 11.94 29.56 -19.67
C MET A 92 11.91 28.96 -18.25
N LEU A 93 10.92 29.35 -17.44
CA LEU A 93 10.72 28.81 -16.10
C LEU A 93 10.18 27.37 -16.13
N SER A 94 9.25 27.08 -17.05
CA SER A 94 8.69 25.73 -17.23
C SER A 94 9.76 24.70 -17.61
N ALA A 95 10.69 25.07 -18.51
CA ALA A 95 11.80 24.22 -18.92
C ALA A 95 12.74 23.83 -17.77
N ARG A 96 12.90 24.69 -16.75
CA ARG A 96 13.79 24.44 -15.61
C ARG A 96 13.12 23.71 -14.44
N THR A 97 11.81 23.85 -14.29
CA THR A 97 11.07 23.34 -13.12
C THR A 97 10.38 22.00 -13.36
N ARG A 98 10.40 21.48 -14.60
CA ARG A 98 9.62 20.31 -15.06
C ARG A 98 8.10 20.48 -14.86
N LEU A 99 7.64 21.71 -14.61
CA LEU A 99 6.23 22.05 -14.51
C LEU A 99 5.76 22.67 -15.82
N SER A 100 4.55 22.33 -16.26
CA SER A 100 3.94 23.01 -17.39
C SER A 100 3.69 24.49 -17.06
N ARG A 101 3.66 25.36 -18.07
CA ARG A 101 3.31 26.78 -17.90
C ARG A 101 2.00 26.96 -17.15
N GLN A 102 0.97 26.17 -17.49
CA GLN A 102 -0.33 26.23 -16.83
C GLN A 102 -0.23 25.85 -15.35
N ALA A 103 0.58 24.84 -15.01
CA ALA A 103 0.80 24.44 -13.63
C ALA A 103 1.48 25.55 -12.81
N LEU A 104 2.47 26.25 -13.38
CA LEU A 104 3.10 27.40 -12.75
C LEU A 104 2.09 28.54 -12.51
N MET A 105 1.31 28.91 -13.53
CA MET A 105 0.33 29.99 -13.41
C MET A 105 -0.74 29.69 -12.36
N LYS A 106 -1.27 28.45 -12.30
CA LYS A 106 -2.24 28.04 -11.28
C LYS A 106 -1.66 28.13 -9.86
N ARG A 107 -0.40 27.72 -9.68
CA ARG A 107 0.28 27.79 -8.37
C ARG A 107 0.48 29.22 -7.89
N MET A 108 0.64 30.17 -8.81
CA MET A 108 0.73 31.59 -8.50
C MET A 108 -0.63 32.25 -8.27
N SER A 109 -1.70 31.70 -8.86
CA SER A 109 -3.07 32.19 -8.67
C SER A 109 -3.75 31.66 -7.40
N ASN A 110 -3.28 30.52 -6.87
CA ASN A 110 -3.86 29.86 -5.69
C ASN A 110 -3.13 30.23 -4.37
N ARG A 111 -2.21 31.19 -4.40
CA ARG A 111 -1.63 31.82 -3.20
C ARG A 111 -2.18 33.22 -3.05
#